data_AF-A0A812QFV9-F1
#
_entry.id   AF-A0A812QFV9-F1
#
_cell.length_a   1.000
_cell.length_b   1.000
_cell.length_c   1.000
_cell.angle_alpha   90.00
_cell.angle_beta   90.00
_cell.angle_gamma   90.00
#
_symmetry.space_group_name_H-M   'P 1'
#
loop_
_entity.id
_entity.type
_entity.pdbx_description
1 polymer ?
#
loop_
_entity_poly.entity_id
_entity_poly.type
_entity_poly.pdbx_seq_one_letter_code
_entity_poly.pdbx_strand_id
1 'polypeptide(L)'
;MRTLRLEMTSMMTELQNKVGSCCNCSNFKKDAQEGTGLCAAFGDPHFITFDGAQTTFVGDMVQWLVKGKFVYLQALSKGSQGCLMGFAAGGPFLDGHVLTVWKEAYDGPLKVAWDGEMILQDAVSEFHVESPAVDAYRRQSWDADVFDDRILSLRTHMRFAIGTFPERFVTLPETGIYMFKLPNNIAVSLTGVDFMSLVISMPPEAGQSGYCGDFNGNPDDDAVPIVPSWDRPVGRDLDPVPQDMVLFPSTLTTALLGDSAKEHTHMSEAESIAAKLKRVTECPQTLLGKAEVACHGLQASFHKFCVFDVCMTKNLAAAGSVGAAAVVEHKVNARGVPVFMGHGRCLDKDGHGFVSFPTKLRSDTGCQQLLRTLALTEGVMGAQLKRGGICEVLTTKNTDPTNTAIPGGWGLPDPPREDVWQQISALPAQHLSTQPEMHAQEVSPKMGDSDDIIADTTDEGAYNCWQLN
;
A
#
# COMPACT_ATOMS: atom_id res chain seq x y z
N MET A 1 48.69 39.75 -10.01
CA MET A 1 48.25 38.53 -10.74
C MET A 1 48.98 37.24 -10.35
N ARG A 2 50.22 37.25 -9.80
CA ARG A 2 50.85 36.03 -9.26
C ARG A 2 50.37 35.65 -7.84
N THR A 3 50.01 36.62 -7.00
CA THR A 3 49.58 36.40 -5.60
C THR A 3 48.16 35.81 -5.50
N LEU A 4 47.20 36.30 -6.31
CA LEU A 4 45.84 35.73 -6.42
C LEU A 4 45.82 34.28 -6.93
N ARG A 5 46.85 33.87 -7.68
CA ARG A 5 46.97 32.49 -8.19
C ARG A 5 47.48 31.52 -7.11
N LEU A 6 48.27 32.01 -6.15
CA LEU A 6 48.80 31.20 -5.04
C LEU A 6 47.72 30.96 -3.96
N GLU A 7 46.85 31.93 -3.68
CA GLU A 7 45.73 31.75 -2.74
C GLU A 7 44.65 30.79 -3.28
N MET A 8 44.31 30.86 -4.57
CA MET A 8 43.41 29.89 -5.21
C MET A 8 43.98 28.47 -5.22
N THR A 9 45.30 28.31 -5.38
CA THR A 9 45.93 26.99 -5.37
C THR A 9 45.99 26.43 -3.95
N SER A 10 46.21 27.27 -2.93
CA SER A 10 46.16 26.86 -1.52
C SER A 10 44.76 26.42 -1.07
N MET A 11 43.70 27.15 -1.47
CA MET A 11 42.31 26.75 -1.18
C MET A 11 41.90 25.47 -1.92
N MET A 12 42.32 25.28 -3.18
CA MET A 12 42.05 24.04 -3.91
C MET A 12 42.79 22.84 -3.32
N THR A 13 43.97 23.03 -2.73
CA THR A 13 44.73 21.94 -2.09
C THR A 13 44.17 21.58 -0.71
N GLU A 14 43.58 22.54 0.03
CA GLU A 14 42.84 22.27 1.28
C GLU A 14 41.49 21.59 1.03
N LEU A 15 40.80 21.93 -0.06
CA LEU A 15 39.60 21.22 -0.53
C LEU A 15 39.91 19.82 -1.04
N GLN A 16 41.04 19.60 -1.72
CA GLN A 16 41.46 18.26 -2.15
C GLN A 16 41.94 17.37 -0.98
N ASN A 17 42.54 17.95 0.07
CA ASN A 17 42.97 17.18 1.24
C ASN A 17 41.85 16.93 2.28
N LYS A 18 40.76 17.71 2.30
CA LYS A 18 39.53 17.36 3.04
C LYS A 18 38.60 16.40 2.29
N VAL A 19 38.78 16.26 0.98
CA VAL A 19 38.11 15.24 0.16
C VAL A 19 38.94 13.92 0.10
N GLY A 20 40.13 13.88 0.70
CA GLY A 20 41.02 12.71 0.74
C GLY A 20 40.96 11.82 2.00
N SER A 21 40.09 12.13 2.98
CA SER A 21 39.93 11.31 4.21
C SER A 21 38.56 10.66 4.35
N CYS A 22 37.78 10.58 3.26
CA CYS A 22 36.63 9.71 3.18
C CYS A 22 36.88 8.58 2.17
N CYS A 23 37.89 7.76 2.43
CA CYS A 23 37.97 6.41 1.89
C CYS A 23 36.93 5.50 2.56
N ASN A 24 35.63 5.82 2.41
CA ASN A 24 34.51 4.88 2.35
C ASN A 24 33.13 5.53 2.07
N CYS A 25 33.05 6.70 1.42
CA CYS A 25 31.76 7.36 1.13
C CYS A 25 31.11 6.92 -0.21
N SER A 26 31.16 5.63 -0.52
CA SER A 26 30.38 5.01 -1.61
C SER A 26 29.41 3.94 -1.11
N ASN A 27 29.03 4.01 0.17
CA ASN A 27 27.96 3.21 0.76
C ASN A 27 26.98 4.09 1.57
N PHE A 28 26.38 5.11 0.96
CA PHE A 28 24.98 5.37 1.32
C PHE A 28 24.20 4.24 0.66
N LYS A 29 24.14 3.09 1.36
CA LYS A 29 23.07 2.15 1.10
C LYS A 29 21.80 2.98 1.23
N LYS A 30 21.02 3.04 0.16
CA LYS A 30 19.59 3.31 0.28
C LYS A 30 19.17 2.33 1.38
N ASP A 31 18.76 2.81 2.55
CA ASP A 31 18.04 1.99 3.51
C ASP A 31 16.69 1.70 2.85
N ALA A 32 16.70 0.89 1.79
CA ALA A 32 15.59 0.02 1.50
C ALA A 32 15.42 -0.72 2.81
N GLN A 33 14.39 -0.37 3.55
CA GLN A 33 14.06 -0.98 4.82
C GLN A 33 13.75 -2.46 4.57
N GLU A 34 14.79 -3.28 4.46
CA GLU A 34 14.68 -4.72 4.32
C GLU A 34 13.98 -5.24 5.58
N GLY A 35 12.84 -5.91 5.38
CA GLY A 35 12.03 -6.45 6.48
C GLY A 35 10.99 -5.49 7.08
N THR A 36 10.70 -4.33 6.48
CA THR A 36 9.55 -3.50 6.90
C THR A 36 8.37 -3.60 5.94
N GLY A 37 7.16 -3.57 6.49
CA GLY A 37 5.89 -3.50 5.76
C GLY A 37 5.39 -2.07 5.66
N LEU A 38 4.28 -1.87 4.94
CA LEU A 38 3.56 -0.61 4.89
C LEU A 38 2.13 -0.79 5.37
N CYS A 39 1.69 0.05 6.30
CA CYS A 39 0.27 0.23 6.65
C CYS A 39 -0.16 1.65 6.28
N ALA A 40 -1.33 1.81 5.68
CA ALA A 40 -1.89 3.13 5.38
C ALA A 40 -3.18 3.37 6.15
N ALA A 41 -3.41 4.62 6.57
CA ALA A 41 -4.70 5.09 7.07
C ALA A 41 -5.03 6.43 6.40
N PHE A 42 -6.23 6.57 5.84
CA PHE A 42 -6.57 7.75 5.04
C PHE A 42 -8.07 8.01 4.96
N GLY A 43 -8.47 9.26 4.74
CA GLY A 43 -9.87 9.56 4.43
C GLY A 43 -10.80 9.39 5.64
N ASP A 44 -11.87 8.61 5.46
CA ASP A 44 -12.99 8.44 6.40
C ASP A 44 -13.13 7.05 7.03
N PRO A 45 -12.23 6.72 7.96
CA PRO A 45 -10.90 6.30 7.61
C PRO A 45 -10.91 4.89 6.99
N HIS A 46 -10.19 4.79 5.91
CA HIS A 46 -9.82 3.57 5.23
C HIS A 46 -8.42 3.13 5.67
N PHE A 47 -8.19 1.82 5.66
CA PHE A 47 -6.91 1.22 6.03
C PHE A 47 -6.40 0.26 4.97
N ILE A 48 -5.08 0.20 4.83
CA ILE A 48 -4.37 -0.92 4.21
C ILE A 48 -3.47 -1.48 5.32
N THR A 49 -3.66 -2.74 5.71
CA THR A 49 -2.85 -3.38 6.75
C THR A 49 -1.46 -3.74 6.23
N PHE A 50 -0.55 -4.12 7.12
CA PHE A 50 0.79 -4.55 6.71
C PHE A 50 0.79 -5.77 5.79
N ASP A 51 -0.23 -6.63 5.92
CA ASP A 51 -0.41 -7.83 5.09
C ASP A 51 -1.22 -7.54 3.81
N GLY A 52 -1.67 -6.29 3.63
CA GLY A 52 -2.34 -5.81 2.43
C GLY A 52 -3.87 -5.93 2.47
N ALA A 53 -4.44 -6.33 3.60
CA ALA A 53 -5.88 -6.32 3.79
C ALA A 53 -6.40 -4.88 3.79
N GLN A 54 -7.59 -4.65 3.26
CA GLN A 54 -8.14 -3.31 3.06
C GLN A 54 -9.43 -3.16 3.82
N THR A 55 -9.42 -2.35 4.87
CA THR A 55 -10.55 -2.25 5.79
C THR A 55 -11.06 -0.82 5.89
N THR A 56 -12.24 -0.66 6.45
CA THR A 56 -12.82 0.66 6.70
C THR A 56 -13.49 0.67 8.06
N PHE A 57 -13.19 1.71 8.82
CA PHE A 57 -13.88 2.01 10.07
C PHE A 57 -14.92 3.09 9.84
N VAL A 58 -15.92 3.19 10.70
CA VAL A 58 -16.81 4.35 10.72
C VAL A 58 -17.18 4.60 12.17
N GLY A 59 -16.80 5.76 12.69
CA GLY A 59 -17.14 6.16 14.05
C GLY A 59 -16.15 7.16 14.63
N ASP A 60 -16.44 7.57 15.85
CA ASP A 60 -15.66 8.55 16.61
C ASP A 60 -14.91 7.80 17.69
N MET A 61 -13.59 7.71 17.57
CA MET A 61 -12.73 7.15 18.62
C MET A 61 -11.26 7.51 18.42
N VAL A 62 -10.50 7.33 19.49
CA VAL A 62 -9.06 7.09 19.38
C VAL A 62 -8.89 5.58 19.22
N GLN A 63 -8.16 5.18 18.17
CA GLN A 63 -7.96 3.79 17.79
C GLN A 63 -6.47 3.43 17.76
N TRP A 64 -6.15 2.18 18.10
CA TRP A 64 -4.81 1.63 17.91
C TRP A 64 -4.56 1.39 16.42
N LEU A 65 -3.65 2.15 15.79
CA LEU A 65 -3.12 1.76 14.49
C LEU A 65 -2.20 0.54 14.68
N VAL A 66 -1.28 0.66 15.64
CA VAL A 66 -0.37 -0.40 16.06
C VAL A 66 -0.30 -0.38 17.58
N LYS A 67 -0.61 -1.51 18.21
CA LYS A 67 -0.35 -1.77 19.62
C LYS A 67 0.57 -2.98 19.74
N GLY A 68 1.83 -2.68 20.02
CA GLY A 68 2.85 -3.67 20.33
C GLY A 68 3.16 -3.75 21.82
N LYS A 69 4.29 -4.37 22.15
CA LYS A 69 4.81 -4.40 23.52
C LYS A 69 5.51 -3.07 23.86
N PHE A 70 6.14 -2.44 22.87
CA PHE A 70 6.93 -1.23 23.05
C PHE A 70 6.48 -0.07 22.15
N VAL A 71 5.76 -0.35 21.06
CA VAL A 71 5.31 0.66 20.10
C VAL A 71 3.82 0.89 20.25
N TYR A 72 3.44 2.15 20.49
CA TYR A 72 2.06 2.59 20.56
C TYR A 72 1.80 3.65 19.50
N LEU A 73 1.06 3.30 18.45
CA LEU A 73 0.62 4.20 17.39
C LEU A 73 -0.91 4.31 17.40
N GLN A 74 -1.42 5.53 17.43
CA GLN A 74 -2.85 5.81 17.51
C GLN A 74 -3.31 6.69 16.35
N ALA A 75 -4.56 6.51 15.95
CA ALA A 75 -5.30 7.44 15.11
C ALA A 75 -6.48 8.02 15.87
N LEU A 76 -6.87 9.24 15.51
CA LEU A 76 -8.09 9.88 16.00
C LEU A 76 -9.05 10.07 14.84
N SER A 77 -10.25 9.51 14.98
CA SER A 77 -11.34 9.59 14.00
C SER A 77 -12.51 10.39 14.55
N LYS A 78 -13.12 11.24 13.72
CA LYS A 78 -14.24 12.11 14.11
C LYS A 78 -15.29 12.27 13.01
N GLY A 79 -16.54 12.42 13.42
CA GLY A 79 -17.69 12.69 12.57
C GLY A 79 -18.44 11.43 12.16
N SER A 80 -19.61 11.58 11.55
CA SER A 80 -20.46 10.45 11.16
C SER A 80 -19.80 9.45 10.19
N GLN A 81 -18.71 9.85 9.53
CA GLN A 81 -17.91 9.02 8.64
C GLN A 81 -16.58 8.56 9.28
N GLY A 82 -16.21 9.06 10.47
CA GLY A 82 -14.95 8.72 11.14
C GLY A 82 -13.69 9.33 10.53
N CYS A 83 -13.82 10.49 9.90
CA CYS A 83 -12.74 11.26 9.28
C CYS A 83 -11.44 11.20 10.08
N LEU A 84 -10.34 10.87 9.42
CA LEU A 84 -9.03 10.76 10.05
C LEU A 84 -8.51 12.16 10.40
N MET A 85 -8.48 12.48 11.69
CA MET A 85 -8.19 13.83 12.21
C MET A 85 -6.88 13.92 12.99
N GLY A 86 -6.29 12.80 13.40
CA GLY A 86 -5.02 12.83 14.10
C GLY A 86 -4.26 11.51 14.10
N PHE A 87 -2.96 11.62 14.34
CA PHE A 87 -1.99 10.55 14.53
C PHE A 87 -1.17 10.83 15.79
N ALA A 88 -0.89 9.81 16.59
CA ALA A 88 0.01 9.93 17.73
C ALA A 88 0.94 8.72 17.82
N ALA A 89 2.18 8.94 18.22
CA ALA A 89 3.17 7.91 18.51
C ALA A 89 3.72 8.10 19.92
N GLY A 90 3.81 7.02 20.69
CA GLY A 90 4.29 7.02 22.06
C GLY A 90 4.66 5.62 22.54
N GLY A 91 4.97 5.50 23.83
CA GLY A 91 5.31 4.22 24.46
C GLY A 91 6.82 4.05 24.69
N PRO A 92 7.24 2.88 25.19
CA PRO A 92 8.61 2.64 25.60
C PRO A 92 9.67 2.90 24.53
N PHE A 93 9.36 2.70 23.24
CA PHE A 93 10.34 2.93 22.17
C PHE A 93 10.70 4.40 21.96
N LEU A 94 9.91 5.33 22.50
CA LEU A 94 10.15 6.76 22.49
C LEU A 94 10.55 7.27 23.89
N ASP A 95 11.01 6.41 24.79
CA ASP A 95 11.43 6.78 26.16
C ASP A 95 10.36 7.58 26.94
N GLY A 96 9.08 7.36 26.65
CA GLY A 96 7.95 8.05 27.26
C GLY A 96 7.57 9.39 26.62
N HIS A 97 8.32 9.84 25.61
CA HIS A 97 7.96 10.99 24.78
C HIS A 97 6.77 10.69 23.88
N VAL A 98 6.07 11.74 23.47
CA VAL A 98 4.88 11.64 22.61
C VAL A 98 4.97 12.60 21.43
N LEU A 99 4.88 12.05 20.24
CA LEU A 99 4.67 12.79 19.00
C LEU A 99 3.17 12.81 18.68
N THR A 100 2.62 13.99 18.40
CA THR A 100 1.23 14.15 17.99
C THR A 100 1.11 14.98 16.72
N VAL A 101 0.21 14.56 15.84
CA VAL A 101 -0.17 15.27 14.62
C VAL A 101 -1.69 15.33 14.57
N TRP A 102 -2.29 16.50 14.34
CA TRP A 102 -3.74 16.60 14.28
C TRP A 102 -4.24 17.77 13.45
N LYS A 103 -5.54 17.74 13.17
CA LYS A 103 -6.33 18.83 12.60
C LYS A 103 -7.39 19.28 13.60
N GLU A 104 -7.60 20.58 13.71
CA GLU A 104 -8.69 21.14 14.54
C GLU A 104 -10.01 21.25 13.77
N ALA A 105 -9.93 21.35 12.43
CA ALA A 105 -11.05 21.44 11.51
C ALA A 105 -10.76 20.63 10.24
N TYR A 106 -11.81 20.27 9.50
CA TYR A 106 -11.71 19.49 8.26
C TYR A 106 -10.73 20.10 7.23
N ASP A 107 -10.88 21.40 6.97
CA ASP A 107 -10.10 22.21 6.04
C ASP A 107 -8.88 22.89 6.72
N GLY A 108 -8.66 22.61 8.01
CA GLY A 108 -7.58 23.20 8.78
C GLY A 108 -6.20 22.61 8.45
N PRO A 109 -5.11 23.37 8.71
CA PRO A 109 -3.75 22.86 8.55
C PRO A 109 -3.45 21.76 9.57
N LEU A 110 -2.47 20.92 9.24
CA LEU A 110 -1.90 19.98 10.20
C LEU A 110 -1.08 20.73 11.24
N LYS A 111 -1.25 20.30 12.50
CA LYS A 111 -0.47 20.71 13.65
C LYS A 111 0.39 19.55 14.09
N VAL A 112 1.65 19.81 14.43
CA VAL A 112 2.61 18.81 14.90
C VAL A 112 3.19 19.27 16.22
N ALA A 113 3.19 18.41 17.23
CA ALA A 113 3.81 18.69 18.52
C ALA A 113 4.63 17.51 19.03
N TRP A 114 5.73 17.83 19.70
CA TRP A 114 6.58 16.92 20.45
C TRP A 114 6.45 17.26 21.93
N ASP A 115 5.92 16.34 22.74
CA ASP A 115 5.58 16.54 24.15
C ASP A 115 4.70 17.78 24.41
N GLY A 116 3.83 18.11 23.46
CA GLY A 116 2.94 19.27 23.52
C GLY A 116 3.55 20.57 23.00
N GLU A 117 4.86 20.62 22.75
CA GLU A 117 5.53 21.77 22.13
C GLU A 117 5.41 21.71 20.60
N MET A 118 4.95 22.80 19.99
CA MET A 118 4.69 22.88 18.55
C MET A 118 5.99 22.85 17.75
N ILE A 119 6.12 21.91 16.81
CA ILE A 119 7.27 21.77 15.91
C ILE A 119 6.81 21.89 14.44
N LEU A 120 7.75 21.98 13.51
CA LEU A 120 7.51 21.98 12.05
C LEU A 120 6.52 23.07 11.55
N GLN A 121 6.53 24.25 12.17
CA GLN A 121 5.59 25.34 11.87
C GLN A 121 5.80 25.96 10.48
N ASP A 122 7.05 26.00 10.00
CA ASP A 122 7.41 26.56 8.70
C ASP A 122 7.25 25.51 7.59
N ALA A 123 6.86 25.95 6.38
CA ALA A 123 6.55 25.09 5.24
C ALA A 123 7.67 24.12 4.83
N VAL A 124 8.93 24.48 5.11
CA VAL A 124 10.09 23.61 5.02
C VAL A 124 10.85 23.74 6.33
N SER A 125 10.87 22.69 7.13
CA SER A 125 11.49 22.69 8.45
C SER A 125 11.88 21.28 8.88
N GLU A 126 12.74 21.20 9.88
CA GLU A 126 13.20 19.95 10.47
C GLU A 126 13.32 20.08 12.00
N PHE A 127 13.23 18.93 12.67
CA PHE A 127 13.35 18.81 14.12
C PHE A 127 14.06 17.49 14.41
N HIS A 128 15.03 17.54 15.34
CA HIS A 128 15.88 16.40 15.68
C HIS A 128 15.96 16.21 17.19
N VAL A 129 15.88 14.95 17.63
CA VAL A 129 16.13 14.51 18.99
C VAL A 129 17.20 13.41 18.94
N GLU A 130 18.27 13.56 19.71
CA GLU A 130 19.37 12.59 19.72
C GLU A 130 19.01 11.31 20.48
N SER A 131 18.24 11.43 21.56
CA SER A 131 17.80 10.33 22.41
C SER A 131 16.39 10.62 22.97
N PRO A 132 15.35 9.86 22.56
CA PRO A 132 15.38 8.82 21.52
C PRO A 132 15.72 9.42 20.14
N ALA A 133 16.35 8.63 19.27
CA ALA A 133 16.72 9.08 17.93
C ALA A 133 15.46 9.34 17.08
N VAL A 134 15.11 10.62 16.92
CA VAL A 134 13.93 11.06 16.15
C VAL A 134 14.34 12.17 15.19
N ASP A 135 13.97 11.98 13.92
CA ASP A 135 14.03 13.02 12.91
C ASP A 135 12.62 13.30 12.38
N ALA A 136 12.23 14.57 12.36
CA ALA A 136 10.97 15.01 11.82
C ALA A 136 11.20 16.07 10.75
N TYR A 137 10.53 15.94 9.62
CA TYR A 137 10.66 16.83 8.47
C TYR A 137 9.30 17.28 7.98
N ARG A 138 9.21 18.56 7.61
CA ARG A 138 8.16 19.08 6.73
C ARG A 138 8.79 19.52 5.42
N ARG A 139 8.18 19.11 4.31
CA ARG A 139 8.59 19.43 2.94
C ARG A 139 7.39 19.92 2.15
N GLN A 140 7.64 20.69 1.09
CA GLN A 140 6.60 21.19 0.18
C GLN A 140 6.25 20.20 -0.93
N SER A 141 7.12 19.23 -1.21
CA SER A 141 6.97 18.24 -2.26
C SER A 141 7.60 16.91 -1.86
N TRP A 142 7.26 15.86 -2.60
CA TRP A 142 7.93 14.57 -2.49
C TRP A 142 9.44 14.68 -2.74
N ASP A 143 10.21 13.98 -1.92
CA ASP A 143 11.66 13.89 -1.97
C ASP A 143 12.05 12.43 -1.71
N ALA A 144 12.54 11.73 -2.73
CA ALA A 144 12.85 10.30 -2.65
C ALA A 144 14.04 9.98 -1.72
N ASP A 145 14.81 10.99 -1.28
CA ASP A 145 15.87 10.82 -0.28
C ASP A 145 15.32 10.88 1.15
N VAL A 146 14.11 11.43 1.33
CA VAL A 146 13.43 11.58 2.63
C VAL A 146 12.30 10.58 2.79
N PHE A 147 11.53 10.34 1.73
CA PHE A 147 10.31 9.53 1.72
C PHE A 147 10.53 8.18 1.03
N ASP A 148 9.80 7.17 1.49
CA ASP A 148 9.86 5.82 0.92
C ASP A 148 8.99 5.71 -0.35
N ASP A 149 9.63 5.53 -1.51
CA ASP A 149 8.97 5.35 -2.82
C ASP A 149 7.95 4.20 -2.85
N ARG A 150 8.06 3.19 -1.95
CA ARG A 150 7.08 2.10 -1.83
C ARG A 150 5.68 2.62 -1.50
N ILE A 151 5.56 3.78 -0.84
CA ILE A 151 4.28 4.44 -0.53
C ILE A 151 3.49 4.70 -1.82
N LEU A 152 4.16 5.20 -2.87
CA LEU A 152 3.52 5.49 -4.17
C LEU A 152 3.08 4.22 -4.91
N SER A 153 3.58 3.06 -4.47
CA SER A 153 3.25 1.75 -5.02
C SER A 153 2.10 1.06 -4.29
N LEU A 154 1.60 1.62 -3.17
CA LEU A 154 0.40 1.10 -2.51
C LEU A 154 -0.79 1.12 -3.48
N ARG A 155 -1.61 0.08 -3.42
CA ARG A 155 -2.81 -0.08 -4.24
C ARG A 155 -3.98 -0.28 -3.33
N THR A 156 -5.07 0.40 -3.67
CA THR A 156 -6.33 0.27 -2.98
C THR A 156 -7.44 -0.02 -3.99
N HIS A 157 -8.42 -0.81 -3.58
CA HIS A 157 -9.65 -1.01 -4.35
C HIS A 157 -10.68 0.09 -4.04
N MET A 158 -10.37 1.00 -3.11
CA MET A 158 -11.24 2.09 -2.69
C MET A 158 -11.14 3.24 -3.67
N ARG A 159 -12.28 3.88 -3.93
CA ARG A 159 -12.37 5.00 -4.85
C ARG A 159 -12.29 6.30 -4.08
N PHE A 160 -11.50 7.21 -4.61
CA PHE A 160 -11.28 8.51 -4.00
C PHE A 160 -12.10 9.58 -4.68
N ALA A 161 -12.69 10.48 -3.90
CA ALA A 161 -13.30 11.70 -4.41
C ALA A 161 -12.24 12.70 -4.91
N ILE A 162 -11.02 12.64 -4.38
CA ILE A 162 -9.92 13.58 -4.68
C ILE A 162 -8.65 12.79 -5.00
N GLY A 163 -8.29 12.77 -6.29
CA GLY A 163 -7.07 12.16 -6.83
C GLY A 163 -6.87 10.68 -6.51
N THR A 164 -5.77 10.13 -7.02
CA THR A 164 -5.31 8.77 -6.75
C THR A 164 -4.50 8.71 -5.45
N PHE A 165 -4.26 7.51 -4.92
CA PHE A 165 -3.45 7.35 -3.72
C PHE A 165 -2.06 8.02 -3.81
N PRO A 166 -1.27 7.85 -4.90
CA PRO A 166 0.04 8.52 -5.01
C PRO A 166 -0.06 10.05 -5.06
N GLU A 167 -1.11 10.58 -5.69
CA GLU A 167 -1.32 12.04 -5.78
C GLU A 167 -1.49 12.68 -4.39
N ARG A 168 -1.98 11.94 -3.39
CA ARG A 168 -2.09 12.38 -1.99
C ARG A 168 -0.75 12.68 -1.32
N PHE A 169 0.36 12.26 -1.93
CA PHE A 169 1.71 12.48 -1.41
C PHE A 169 2.57 13.33 -2.34
N VAL A 170 2.26 13.35 -3.65
CA VAL A 170 3.12 14.02 -4.64
C VAL A 170 2.54 15.36 -5.11
N THR A 171 1.26 15.42 -5.45
CA THR A 171 0.68 16.57 -6.17
C THR A 171 -0.38 17.35 -5.39
N LEU A 172 -1.12 16.69 -4.50
CA LEU A 172 -2.21 17.28 -3.72
C LEU A 172 -1.82 17.95 -2.39
N PRO A 173 -0.69 17.63 -1.72
CA PRO A 173 -0.32 18.24 -0.44
C PRO A 173 0.06 19.73 -0.49
N GLU A 174 -0.89 20.63 -0.77
CA GLU A 174 -0.63 22.08 -0.86
C GLU A 174 -0.04 22.67 0.43
N THR A 175 -0.42 22.13 1.60
CA THR A 175 0.08 22.57 2.91
C THR A 175 1.39 21.90 3.35
N GLY A 176 1.92 20.99 2.53
CA GLY A 176 3.13 20.22 2.77
C GLY A 176 2.90 18.76 3.15
N ILE A 177 3.98 18.00 3.07
CA ILE A 177 4.11 16.58 3.43
C ILE A 177 5.08 16.44 4.61
N TYR A 178 4.77 15.53 5.52
CA TYR A 178 5.50 15.32 6.76
C TYR A 178 6.13 13.93 6.78
N MET A 179 7.37 13.82 7.24
CA MET A 179 8.07 12.56 7.50
C MET A 179 8.55 12.54 8.94
N PHE A 180 8.28 11.45 9.65
CA PHE A 180 8.80 11.17 10.98
C PHE A 180 9.60 9.88 10.95
N LYS A 181 10.91 9.96 11.12
CA LYS A 181 11.77 8.80 11.36
C LYS A 181 11.91 8.63 12.87
N LEU A 182 11.43 7.50 13.37
CA LEU A 182 11.38 7.15 14.78
C LEU A 182 12.33 5.97 15.05
N PRO A 183 12.63 5.66 16.32
CA PRO A 183 13.46 4.50 16.67
C PRO A 183 12.89 3.18 16.13
N ASN A 184 13.73 2.15 16.11
CA ASN A 184 13.38 0.79 15.68
C ASN A 184 12.93 0.69 14.21
N ASN A 185 13.50 1.51 13.33
CA ASN A 185 13.19 1.53 11.89
C ASN A 185 11.70 1.80 11.60
N ILE A 186 11.07 2.64 12.42
CA ILE A 186 9.69 3.07 12.23
C ILE A 186 9.71 4.42 11.52
N ALA A 187 9.01 4.53 10.40
CA ALA A 187 8.86 5.77 9.66
C ALA A 187 7.38 6.06 9.40
N VAL A 188 6.97 7.32 9.50
CA VAL A 188 5.59 7.73 9.24
C VAL A 188 5.57 8.90 8.27
N SER A 189 4.95 8.70 7.11
CA SER A 189 4.70 9.75 6.12
C SER A 189 3.26 10.22 6.22
N LEU A 190 3.01 11.53 6.22
CA LEU A 190 1.68 12.08 6.49
C LEU A 190 1.39 13.33 5.65
N THR A 191 0.16 13.45 5.14
CA THR A 191 -0.35 14.63 4.43
C THR A 191 -1.74 15.02 4.92
N GLY A 192 -2.11 16.28 4.73
CA GLY A 192 -3.43 16.82 5.11
C GLY A 192 -4.50 16.65 4.02
N VAL A 193 -4.25 15.78 3.04
CA VAL A 193 -5.12 15.56 1.89
C VAL A 193 -6.26 14.62 2.28
N ASP A 194 -7.49 15.02 1.94
CA ASP A 194 -8.72 14.25 2.19
C ASP A 194 -8.81 13.85 3.68
N PHE A 195 -9.10 14.85 4.51
CA PHE A 195 -8.92 14.83 5.97
C PHE A 195 -7.44 14.72 6.34
N MET A 196 -6.92 13.50 6.36
CA MET A 196 -5.52 13.18 6.61
C MET A 196 -5.22 11.85 5.91
N SER A 197 -4.02 11.71 5.36
CA SER A 197 -3.52 10.46 4.78
C SER A 197 -2.16 10.17 5.37
N LEU A 198 -1.95 8.98 5.93
CA LEU A 198 -0.68 8.57 6.52
C LEU A 198 -0.28 7.17 6.08
N VAL A 199 1.02 6.92 6.00
CA VAL A 199 1.62 5.60 5.81
C VAL A 199 2.69 5.36 6.86
N ILE A 200 2.54 4.27 7.59
CA ILE A 200 3.52 3.74 8.55
C ILE A 200 4.36 2.70 7.81
N SER A 201 5.68 2.82 7.90
CA SER A 201 6.58 1.72 7.61
C SER A 201 7.32 1.29 8.85
N MET A 202 7.25 0.00 9.17
CA MET A 202 7.93 -0.57 10.34
C MET A 202 8.18 -2.06 10.15
N PRO A 203 9.15 -2.64 10.89
CA PRO A 203 9.29 -4.10 10.97
C PRO A 203 8.14 -4.72 11.77
N PRO A 204 7.86 -6.02 11.62
CA PRO A 204 6.88 -6.71 12.44
C PRO A 204 7.30 -6.70 13.91
N GLU A 205 6.36 -6.40 14.80
CA GLU A 205 6.58 -6.44 16.24
C GLU A 205 5.85 -7.63 16.89
N ALA A 206 6.51 -8.29 17.84
CA ALA A 206 5.91 -9.40 18.56
C ALA A 206 4.62 -8.99 19.29
N GLY A 207 3.52 -9.67 18.97
CA GLY A 207 2.22 -9.41 19.58
C GLY A 207 1.51 -8.16 19.06
N GLN A 208 2.01 -7.57 17.97
CA GLN A 208 1.38 -6.47 17.24
C GLN A 208 -0.10 -6.76 16.94
N SER A 209 -0.89 -5.69 16.95
CA SER A 209 -2.34 -5.69 16.78
C SER A 209 -2.84 -4.28 16.50
N GLY A 210 -4.13 -4.12 16.21
CA GLY A 210 -4.77 -2.85 15.86
C GLY A 210 -5.20 -2.80 14.40
N TYR A 211 -5.55 -1.60 13.93
CA TYR A 211 -6.13 -1.39 12.60
C TYR A 211 -5.13 -1.60 11.45
N CYS A 212 -3.82 -1.68 11.73
CA CYS A 212 -2.80 -2.06 10.76
C CYS A 212 -2.56 -3.59 10.66
N GLY A 213 -3.34 -4.40 11.37
CA GLY A 213 -3.18 -5.85 11.38
C GLY A 213 -2.08 -6.35 12.30
N ASP A 214 -1.92 -7.67 12.39
CA ASP A 214 -0.91 -8.31 13.23
C ASP A 214 0.45 -8.51 12.52
N PHE A 215 0.50 -8.29 11.20
CA PHE A 215 1.69 -8.32 10.35
C PHE A 215 2.36 -9.70 10.31
N ASN A 216 1.55 -10.75 10.09
CA ASN A 216 1.98 -12.14 10.05
C ASN A 216 2.10 -12.72 8.62
N GLY A 217 1.76 -11.92 7.59
CA GLY A 217 1.75 -12.30 6.17
C GLY A 217 0.41 -12.85 5.67
N ASN A 218 -0.66 -12.80 6.47
CA ASN A 218 -1.97 -13.34 6.14
C ASN A 218 -3.06 -12.25 6.16
N PRO A 219 -3.44 -11.66 5.02
CA PRO A 219 -4.47 -10.61 5.00
C PRO A 219 -5.88 -11.10 5.39
N ASP A 220 -6.15 -12.41 5.34
CA ASP A 220 -7.48 -12.96 5.59
C ASP A 220 -7.88 -12.96 7.07
N ASP A 221 -6.93 -12.78 8.00
CA ASP A 221 -7.21 -12.65 9.45
C ASP A 221 -7.22 -11.21 9.96
N ASP A 222 -6.98 -10.24 9.07
CA ASP A 222 -7.07 -8.80 9.31
C ASP A 222 -8.44 -8.21 8.93
N ALA A 223 -9.14 -8.85 7.99
CA ALA A 223 -10.36 -8.32 7.40
C ALA A 223 -11.44 -9.37 7.19
N VAL A 224 -12.71 -8.97 7.40
CA VAL A 224 -13.87 -9.78 7.00
C VAL A 224 -14.74 -8.98 6.03
N PRO A 225 -15.04 -9.53 4.85
CA PRO A 225 -15.94 -8.87 3.90
C PRO A 225 -17.34 -8.69 4.47
N ILE A 226 -17.88 -7.46 4.37
CA ILE A 226 -19.26 -7.17 4.78
C ILE A 226 -20.12 -6.87 3.57
N VAL A 227 -19.69 -5.91 2.75
CA VAL A 227 -20.21 -5.67 1.41
C VAL A 227 -19.02 -5.41 0.48
N PRO A 228 -19.20 -5.48 -0.86
CA PRO A 228 -18.11 -5.15 -1.77
C PRO A 228 -17.46 -3.81 -1.41
N SER A 229 -16.13 -3.73 -1.51
CA SER A 229 -15.31 -2.55 -1.17
C SER A 229 -15.47 -2.00 0.26
N TRP A 230 -16.05 -2.80 1.16
CA TRP A 230 -16.16 -2.47 2.57
C TRP A 230 -15.95 -3.72 3.41
N ASP A 231 -14.68 -3.96 3.73
CA ASP A 231 -14.29 -4.99 4.68
C ASP A 231 -14.14 -4.35 6.06
N ARG A 232 -14.63 -5.05 7.08
CA ARG A 232 -14.43 -4.61 8.47
C ARG A 232 -13.09 -5.15 8.98
N PRO A 233 -12.38 -4.40 9.83
CA PRO A 233 -11.22 -4.94 10.51
C PRO A 233 -11.63 -6.03 11.50
N VAL A 234 -10.80 -7.05 11.62
CA VAL A 234 -10.87 -8.10 12.65
C VAL A 234 -9.50 -8.28 13.30
N GLY A 235 -9.49 -8.89 14.48
CA GLY A 235 -8.29 -9.07 15.28
C GLY A 235 -8.41 -8.48 16.67
N ARG A 236 -7.26 -8.29 17.32
CA ARG A 236 -7.17 -7.73 18.68
C ARG A 236 -7.04 -6.21 18.63
N ASP A 237 -7.39 -5.57 19.75
CA ASP A 237 -7.12 -4.15 19.99
C ASP A 237 -7.83 -3.18 19.02
N LEU A 238 -9.04 -3.56 18.56
CA LEU A 238 -9.91 -2.74 17.70
C LEU A 238 -10.94 -1.90 18.47
N ASP A 239 -11.11 -2.18 19.77
CA ASP A 239 -11.93 -1.36 20.67
C ASP A 239 -11.29 0.03 20.92
N PRO A 240 -12.07 1.03 21.35
CA PRO A 240 -11.53 2.35 21.70
C PRO A 240 -10.36 2.26 22.67
N VAL A 241 -9.33 3.08 22.42
CA VAL A 241 -8.17 3.18 23.31
C VAL A 241 -8.62 3.57 24.72
N PRO A 242 -8.22 2.84 25.77
CA PRO A 242 -8.51 3.21 27.16
C PRO A 242 -8.05 4.64 27.46
N GLN A 243 -8.86 5.41 28.21
CA GLN A 243 -8.64 6.84 28.43
C GLN A 243 -7.27 7.19 29.04
N ASP A 244 -6.72 6.30 29.87
CA ASP A 244 -5.40 6.42 30.50
C ASP A 244 -4.23 6.08 29.55
N MET A 245 -4.52 5.52 28.38
CA MET A 245 -3.54 5.21 27.34
C MET A 245 -3.64 6.13 26.11
N VAL A 246 -4.58 7.08 26.09
CA VAL A 246 -4.73 8.04 24.98
C VAL A 246 -3.53 8.98 24.96
N LEU A 247 -2.86 9.05 23.80
CA LEU A 247 -1.66 9.87 23.60
C LEU A 247 -1.97 11.31 23.17
N PHE A 248 -3.19 11.57 22.71
CA PHE A 248 -3.62 12.90 22.28
C PHE A 248 -3.88 13.83 23.47
N PRO A 249 -3.69 15.16 23.31
CA PRO A 249 -4.05 16.12 24.35
C PRO A 249 -5.52 16.00 24.75
N SER A 250 -5.80 15.99 26.05
CA SER A 250 -7.17 15.85 26.58
C SER A 250 -8.13 16.95 26.10
N THR A 251 -7.60 18.16 25.90
CA THR A 251 -8.35 19.29 25.32
C THR A 251 -8.77 19.00 23.87
N LEU A 252 -7.88 18.40 23.08
CA LEU A 252 -8.15 17.99 21.71
C LEU A 252 -9.19 16.90 21.65
N THR A 253 -9.03 15.82 22.44
CA THR A 253 -9.98 14.71 22.44
C THR A 253 -11.36 15.15 22.92
N THR A 254 -11.43 16.00 23.93
CA THR A 254 -12.70 16.57 24.41
C THR A 254 -13.35 17.46 23.35
N ALA A 255 -12.58 18.31 22.67
CA ALA A 255 -13.11 19.18 21.62
C ALA A 255 -13.54 18.41 20.37
N LEU A 256 -12.84 17.32 20.04
CA LEU A 256 -13.11 16.53 18.85
C LEU A 256 -14.22 15.50 19.06
N LEU A 257 -14.19 14.76 20.16
CA LEU A 257 -15.10 13.65 20.42
C LEU A 257 -16.27 14.02 21.36
N GLY A 258 -16.19 15.16 22.07
CA GLY A 258 -17.19 15.56 23.07
C GLY A 258 -17.22 14.61 24.28
N ASP A 259 -18.35 14.60 25.01
CA ASP A 259 -18.60 13.61 26.07
C ASP A 259 -18.89 12.19 25.52
N SER A 260 -18.80 11.96 24.20
CA SER A 260 -18.89 10.62 23.61
C SER A 260 -17.80 9.67 24.13
N ALA A 261 -16.68 10.21 24.62
CA ALA A 261 -15.66 9.43 25.34
C ALA A 261 -16.12 8.91 26.72
N LYS A 262 -17.21 9.45 27.30
CA LYS A 262 -17.77 9.03 28.59
C LYS A 262 -19.03 8.16 28.46
N GLU A 263 -19.68 8.15 27.30
CA GLU A 263 -20.89 7.37 27.03
C GLU A 263 -20.68 6.35 25.90
N HIS A 264 -19.60 5.58 25.94
CA HIS A 264 -19.59 4.27 25.29
C HIS A 264 -20.16 3.22 26.25
N THR A 265 -21.43 3.38 26.61
CA THR A 265 -22.23 2.22 27.02
C THR A 265 -22.40 1.34 25.79
N HIS A 266 -21.66 0.23 25.77
CA HIS A 266 -21.85 -0.97 24.95
C HIS A 266 -22.93 -0.85 23.86
N MET A 267 -22.58 -0.37 22.67
CA MET A 267 -23.30 -0.81 21.49
C MET A 267 -22.73 -2.17 21.11
N SER A 268 -23.55 -3.21 21.25
CA SER A 268 -23.22 -4.54 20.76
C SER A 268 -22.95 -4.52 19.25
N GLU A 269 -22.18 -5.49 18.75
CA GLU A 269 -21.94 -5.69 17.31
C GLU A 269 -23.27 -5.70 16.51
N ALA A 270 -24.31 -6.29 17.10
CA ALA A 270 -25.67 -6.29 16.57
C ALA A 270 -26.32 -4.90 16.52
N GLU A 271 -26.04 -4.01 17.47
CA GLU A 271 -26.56 -2.63 17.50
C GLU A 271 -25.79 -1.72 16.54
N SER A 272 -24.49 -1.94 16.33
CA SER A 272 -23.71 -1.26 15.28
C SER A 272 -24.20 -1.65 13.88
N ILE A 273 -24.38 -2.96 13.66
CA ILE A 273 -24.96 -3.51 12.42
C ILE A 273 -26.41 -3.03 12.27
N ALA A 274 -27.23 -3.05 13.32
CA ALA A 274 -28.60 -2.57 13.28
C ALA A 274 -28.70 -1.06 13.08
N ALA A 275 -27.80 -0.25 13.64
CA ALA A 275 -27.75 1.20 13.38
C ALA A 275 -27.29 1.51 11.96
N LYS A 276 -26.45 0.66 11.34
CA LYS A 276 -26.09 0.76 9.92
C LYS A 276 -27.20 0.24 9.00
N LEU A 277 -27.86 -0.87 9.33
CA LEU A 277 -29.08 -1.34 8.64
C LEU A 277 -30.19 -0.30 8.73
N LYS A 278 -30.34 0.35 9.89
CA LYS A 278 -31.29 1.43 10.14
C LYS A 278 -31.02 2.64 9.25
N ARG A 279 -29.74 3.01 9.08
CA ARG A 279 -29.28 4.06 8.16
C ARG A 279 -29.49 3.72 6.68
N VAL A 280 -29.36 2.44 6.29
CA VAL A 280 -29.73 1.96 4.95
C VAL A 280 -31.26 2.00 4.75
N THR A 281 -32.04 1.66 5.78
CA THR A 281 -33.52 1.74 5.75
C THR A 281 -34.10 3.15 5.90
N GLU A 282 -33.27 4.16 6.18
CA GLU A 282 -33.65 5.57 6.21
C GLU A 282 -33.63 6.24 4.84
N CYS A 283 -33.25 5.49 3.78
CA CYS A 283 -33.51 5.94 2.42
C CYS A 283 -35.03 6.03 2.23
N PRO A 284 -35.61 7.24 2.10
CA PRO A 284 -37.06 7.37 1.95
C PRO A 284 -37.50 6.48 0.79
N GLN A 285 -38.56 5.68 0.93
CA GLN A 285 -38.93 4.72 -0.12
C GLN A 285 -39.10 5.37 -1.51
N THR A 286 -39.49 6.65 -1.51
CA THR A 286 -39.58 7.48 -2.72
C THR A 286 -38.22 7.82 -3.35
N LEU A 287 -37.16 7.96 -2.55
CA LEU A 287 -35.79 8.16 -3.02
C LEU A 287 -35.13 6.83 -3.37
N LEU A 288 -35.36 5.77 -2.58
CA LEU A 288 -34.86 4.42 -2.88
C LEU A 288 -35.37 3.95 -4.24
N GLY A 289 -36.67 4.11 -4.52
CA GLY A 289 -37.23 3.77 -5.83
C GLY A 289 -36.62 4.59 -6.97
N LYS A 290 -36.25 5.86 -6.73
CA LYS A 290 -35.54 6.69 -7.72
C LYS A 290 -34.09 6.26 -7.90
N ALA A 291 -33.41 5.88 -6.82
CA ALA A 291 -32.05 5.36 -6.82
C ALA A 291 -31.96 4.05 -7.61
N GLU A 292 -32.86 3.10 -7.33
CA GLU A 292 -32.95 1.82 -8.05
C GLU A 292 -33.14 2.02 -9.56
N VAL A 293 -33.95 3.00 -9.97
CA VAL A 293 -34.14 3.35 -11.38
C VAL A 293 -32.91 4.03 -11.98
N ALA A 294 -32.28 4.97 -11.25
CA ALA A 294 -31.12 5.71 -11.75
C ALA A 294 -29.86 4.84 -11.84
N CYS A 295 -29.76 3.81 -11.00
CA CYS A 295 -28.64 2.87 -10.92
C CYS A 295 -28.86 1.60 -11.75
N HIS A 296 -30.02 1.47 -12.38
CA HIS A 296 -30.40 0.31 -13.18
C HIS A 296 -29.47 0.14 -14.40
N GLY A 297 -28.97 -1.09 -14.61
CA GLY A 297 -28.08 -1.44 -15.72
C GLY A 297 -26.59 -1.40 -15.37
N LEU A 298 -26.24 -1.04 -14.14
CA LEU A 298 -24.90 -1.25 -13.59
C LEU A 298 -24.70 -2.72 -13.20
N GLN A 299 -23.45 -3.20 -13.24
CA GLN A 299 -23.10 -4.51 -12.69
C GLN A 299 -23.53 -4.59 -11.22
N ALA A 300 -23.88 -5.78 -10.73
CA ALA A 300 -24.49 -5.97 -9.41
C ALA A 300 -23.73 -5.33 -8.24
N SER A 301 -22.40 -5.27 -8.32
CA SER A 301 -21.55 -4.53 -7.37
C SER A 301 -21.80 -3.01 -7.46
N PHE A 302 -21.62 -2.43 -8.64
CA PHE A 302 -21.85 -1.00 -8.92
C PHE A 302 -23.27 -0.53 -8.70
N HIS A 303 -24.26 -1.39 -8.95
CA HIS A 303 -25.66 -1.11 -8.64
C HIS A 303 -25.84 -0.85 -7.14
N LYS A 304 -25.31 -1.75 -6.30
CA LYS A 304 -25.41 -1.63 -4.84
C LYS A 304 -24.71 -0.37 -4.33
N PHE A 305 -23.53 -0.04 -4.84
CA PHE A 305 -22.82 1.20 -4.51
C PHE A 305 -23.58 2.45 -4.94
N CYS A 306 -24.10 2.45 -6.16
CA CYS A 306 -24.86 3.57 -6.71
C CYS A 306 -26.11 3.86 -5.86
N VAL A 307 -26.85 2.82 -5.49
CA VAL A 307 -28.05 2.96 -4.64
C VAL A 307 -27.66 3.43 -3.24
N PHE A 308 -26.57 2.89 -2.68
CA PHE A 308 -26.03 3.30 -1.39
C PHE A 308 -25.65 4.79 -1.37
N ASP A 309 -24.88 5.26 -2.35
CA ASP A 309 -24.43 6.65 -2.44
C ASP A 309 -25.60 7.62 -2.57
N VAL A 310 -26.60 7.31 -3.40
CA VAL A 310 -27.81 8.14 -3.52
C VAL A 310 -28.57 8.21 -2.21
N CYS A 311 -28.70 7.08 -1.51
CA CYS A 311 -29.41 7.00 -0.24
C CYS A 311 -28.67 7.73 0.90
N MET A 312 -27.34 7.62 0.95
CA MET A 312 -26.50 8.26 1.97
C MET A 312 -26.40 9.77 1.76
N THR A 313 -26.19 10.22 0.53
CA THR A 313 -26.05 11.64 0.19
C THR A 313 -27.40 12.36 0.09
N LYS A 314 -28.52 11.62 0.08
CA LYS A 314 -29.86 12.10 -0.23
C LYS A 314 -29.93 12.84 -1.59
N ASN A 315 -29.01 12.52 -2.51
CA ASN A 315 -28.83 13.22 -3.77
C ASN A 315 -28.83 12.23 -4.95
N LEU A 316 -29.87 12.29 -5.79
CA LEU A 316 -30.01 11.41 -6.94
C LEU A 316 -28.90 11.60 -7.99
N ALA A 317 -28.24 12.77 -8.03
CA ALA A 317 -27.14 13.03 -8.95
C ALA A 317 -25.90 12.16 -8.66
N ALA A 318 -25.77 11.60 -7.44
CA ALA A 318 -24.69 10.68 -7.08
C ALA A 318 -24.69 9.41 -7.94
N ALA A 319 -25.85 8.99 -8.48
CA ALA A 319 -25.94 7.85 -9.39
C ALA A 319 -25.16 8.05 -10.70
N GLY A 320 -25.15 9.28 -11.22
CA GLY A 320 -24.43 9.62 -12.45
C GLY A 320 -22.92 9.51 -12.29
N SER A 321 -22.40 9.84 -11.11
CA SER A 321 -20.99 9.72 -10.75
C SER A 321 -20.53 8.25 -10.74
N VAL A 322 -21.36 7.36 -10.17
CA VAL A 322 -21.07 5.92 -10.13
C VAL A 322 -21.19 5.28 -11.52
N GLY A 323 -22.19 5.69 -12.31
CA GLY A 323 -22.35 5.23 -13.70
C GLY A 323 -21.20 5.67 -14.62
N ALA A 324 -20.73 6.91 -14.50
CA ALA A 324 -19.55 7.38 -15.23
C ALA A 324 -18.28 6.60 -14.83
N ALA A 325 -18.11 6.32 -13.54
CA ALA A 325 -17.00 5.52 -13.04
C ALA A 325 -17.06 4.05 -13.50
N ALA A 326 -18.25 3.44 -13.58
CA ALA A 326 -18.42 2.10 -14.14
C ALA A 326 -18.07 2.02 -15.64
N VAL A 327 -18.35 3.09 -16.40
CA VAL A 327 -17.97 3.19 -17.83
C VAL A 327 -16.47 3.39 -18.02
N VAL A 328 -15.81 4.14 -17.12
CA VAL A 328 -14.34 4.36 -17.14
C VAL A 328 -13.58 3.12 -16.70
N GLU A 329 -14.05 2.41 -15.67
CA GLU A 329 -13.44 1.15 -15.22
C GLU A 329 -13.43 0.08 -16.30
N HIS A 330 -14.49 0.02 -17.11
CA HIS A 330 -14.59 -0.92 -18.23
C HIS A 330 -13.68 -0.57 -19.43
N LYS A 331 -13.07 0.62 -19.46
CA LYS A 331 -12.30 1.12 -20.63
C LYS A 331 -10.88 1.61 -20.35
N VAL A 332 -10.48 1.86 -19.10
CA VAL A 332 -9.23 2.62 -18.82
C VAL A 332 -8.28 1.95 -17.80
N ASN A 333 -8.72 1.02 -16.95
CA ASN A 333 -7.87 0.45 -15.88
C ASN A 333 -7.22 -0.92 -16.18
N ALA A 334 -7.07 -1.28 -17.46
CA ALA A 334 -6.79 -2.64 -17.87
C ALA A 334 -5.70 -2.74 -18.94
N ARG A 335 -4.50 -2.23 -18.69
CA ARG A 335 -3.33 -2.68 -19.47
C ARG A 335 -2.14 -2.91 -18.55
N GLY A 336 -1.78 -4.17 -18.36
CA GLY A 336 -0.49 -4.58 -17.82
C GLY A 336 -0.44 -5.05 -16.37
N VAL A 337 -1.59 -5.22 -15.70
CA VAL A 337 -1.64 -5.68 -14.30
C VAL A 337 -2.09 -7.14 -14.24
N PRO A 338 -1.27 -8.05 -13.68
CA PRO A 338 -1.67 -9.41 -13.37
C PRO A 338 -2.83 -9.45 -12.36
N VAL A 339 -3.92 -10.09 -12.73
CA VAL A 339 -5.09 -10.41 -11.91
C VAL A 339 -5.00 -11.87 -11.54
N PHE A 340 -5.11 -12.21 -10.26
CA PHE A 340 -5.12 -13.61 -9.82
C PHE A 340 -6.47 -14.26 -10.14
N MET A 341 -6.44 -15.34 -10.93
CA MET A 341 -7.64 -16.02 -11.44
C MET A 341 -8.03 -17.23 -10.59
N GLY A 342 -7.16 -17.65 -9.66
CA GLY A 342 -7.41 -18.75 -8.73
C GLY A 342 -6.34 -19.83 -8.76
N HIS A 343 -6.56 -20.86 -7.94
CA HIS A 343 -5.70 -22.05 -7.88
C HIS A 343 -6.19 -23.08 -8.89
N GLY A 344 -5.33 -23.44 -9.85
CA GLY A 344 -5.69 -24.25 -11.00
C GLY A 344 -4.85 -23.89 -12.22
N ARG A 345 -4.88 -24.74 -13.25
CA ARG A 345 -4.19 -24.46 -14.51
C ARG A 345 -4.93 -23.36 -15.27
N CYS A 346 -4.22 -22.45 -15.93
CA CYS A 346 -4.87 -21.41 -16.72
C CYS A 346 -5.42 -21.98 -18.03
N LEU A 347 -6.73 -21.89 -18.22
CA LEU A 347 -7.45 -22.28 -19.42
C LEU A 347 -8.25 -21.09 -19.99
N ASP A 348 -8.64 -21.17 -21.25
CA ASP A 348 -9.63 -20.25 -21.80
C ASP A 348 -11.05 -20.63 -21.33
N LYS A 349 -12.05 -19.80 -21.68
CA LYS A 349 -13.47 -20.04 -21.38
C LYS A 349 -14.03 -21.36 -21.94
N ASP A 350 -13.38 -21.93 -22.96
CA ASP A 350 -13.79 -23.16 -23.63
C ASP A 350 -13.03 -24.39 -23.06
N GLY A 351 -12.17 -24.19 -22.05
CA GLY A 351 -11.40 -25.22 -21.37
C GLY A 351 -10.10 -25.62 -22.09
N HIS A 352 -9.60 -24.79 -23.01
CA HIS A 352 -8.36 -25.03 -23.74
C HIS A 352 -7.15 -24.38 -23.07
N GLY A 353 -5.98 -25.01 -23.17
CA GLY A 353 -4.73 -24.46 -22.69
C GLY A 353 -4.11 -23.42 -23.63
N PHE A 354 -3.28 -22.54 -23.06
CA PHE A 354 -2.46 -21.57 -23.79
C PHE A 354 -1.08 -22.13 -24.16
N VAL A 355 -0.35 -21.41 -25.02
CA VAL A 355 1.08 -21.70 -25.25
C VAL A 355 1.86 -21.21 -24.03
N SER A 356 2.61 -22.10 -23.41
CA SER A 356 3.37 -21.81 -22.19
C SER A 356 4.87 -21.74 -22.44
N PHE A 357 5.50 -20.67 -21.98
CA PHE A 357 6.95 -20.47 -22.04
C PHE A 357 7.56 -20.53 -20.64
N PRO A 358 8.40 -21.53 -20.34
CA PRO A 358 9.00 -21.68 -19.02
C PRO A 358 10.05 -20.59 -18.74
N THR A 359 10.12 -20.16 -17.49
CA THR A 359 11.03 -19.11 -17.01
C THR A 359 12.01 -19.67 -15.98
N LYS A 360 12.89 -18.83 -15.41
CA LYS A 360 13.78 -19.21 -14.30
C LYS A 360 13.15 -19.00 -12.92
N LEU A 361 11.96 -18.38 -12.86
CA LEU A 361 11.32 -17.95 -11.61
C LEU A 361 10.51 -19.09 -10.98
N ARG A 362 10.50 -19.13 -9.65
CA ARG A 362 9.83 -20.18 -8.86
C ARG A 362 8.89 -19.65 -7.78
N SER A 363 8.75 -18.34 -7.68
CA SER A 363 7.92 -17.65 -6.68
C SER A 363 6.77 -16.92 -7.35
N ASP A 364 5.61 -16.87 -6.70
CA ASP A 364 4.43 -16.12 -7.15
C ASP A 364 4.77 -14.65 -7.44
N THR A 365 5.48 -13.99 -6.51
CA THR A 365 5.88 -12.58 -6.63
C THR A 365 6.76 -12.35 -7.87
N GLY A 366 7.78 -13.18 -8.07
CA GLY A 366 8.62 -13.13 -9.27
C GLY A 366 7.81 -13.34 -10.54
N CYS A 367 6.90 -14.31 -10.56
CA CYS A 367 6.06 -14.62 -11.71
C CYS A 367 5.17 -13.42 -12.10
N GLN A 368 4.54 -12.78 -11.11
CA GLN A 368 3.73 -11.58 -11.33
C GLN A 368 4.56 -10.37 -11.79
N GLN A 369 5.77 -10.18 -11.27
CA GLN A 369 6.67 -9.09 -11.69
C GLN A 369 7.15 -9.26 -13.15
N LEU A 370 7.47 -10.48 -13.54
CA LEU A 370 7.82 -10.80 -14.93
C LEU A 370 6.62 -10.53 -15.85
N LEU A 371 5.43 -10.99 -15.47
CA LEU A 371 4.21 -10.79 -16.25
C LEU A 371 3.85 -9.30 -16.42
N ARG A 372 4.07 -8.46 -15.40
CA ARG A 372 3.96 -6.98 -15.52
C ARG A 372 4.94 -6.38 -16.51
N THR A 373 6.16 -6.92 -16.58
CA THR A 373 7.18 -6.42 -17.53
C THR A 373 6.79 -6.73 -18.97
N LEU A 374 6.03 -7.81 -19.16
CA LEU A 374 5.48 -8.24 -20.45
C LEU A 374 4.14 -7.59 -20.80
N ALA A 375 3.67 -6.62 -20.01
CA ALA A 375 2.40 -5.91 -20.16
C ALA A 375 2.13 -5.36 -21.57
N LEU A 376 3.19 -4.94 -22.27
CA LEU A 376 3.12 -4.32 -23.59
C LEU A 376 3.49 -5.28 -24.72
N THR A 377 3.79 -6.54 -24.39
CA THR A 377 4.15 -7.57 -25.36
C THR A 377 2.88 -8.16 -25.96
N GLU A 378 2.66 -7.90 -27.24
CA GLU A 378 1.46 -8.32 -27.96
C GLU A 378 1.25 -9.84 -27.90
N GLY A 379 0.08 -10.26 -27.40
CA GLY A 379 -0.33 -11.67 -27.29
C GLY A 379 0.15 -12.39 -26.04
N VAL A 380 0.77 -11.69 -25.07
CA VAL A 380 0.93 -12.22 -23.70
C VAL A 380 -0.40 -12.08 -22.97
N MET A 381 -0.91 -13.20 -22.45
CA MET A 381 -2.23 -13.29 -21.83
C MET A 381 -2.17 -13.42 -20.31
N GLY A 382 -1.11 -14.03 -19.77
CA GLY A 382 -1.06 -14.37 -18.36
C GLY A 382 0.18 -15.15 -17.97
N ALA A 383 0.17 -15.71 -16.77
CA ALA A 383 1.19 -16.63 -16.30
C ALA A 383 0.58 -17.67 -15.38
N GLN A 384 1.22 -18.81 -15.27
CA GLN A 384 0.90 -19.83 -14.28
C GLN A 384 2.17 -20.32 -13.57
N LEU A 385 2.06 -20.71 -12.31
CA LEU A 385 3.15 -21.29 -11.56
C LEU A 385 2.69 -22.61 -10.92
N LYS A 386 3.31 -23.71 -11.34
CA LYS A 386 3.12 -25.00 -10.68
C LYS A 386 3.74 -24.97 -9.29
N ARG A 387 3.07 -25.53 -8.29
CA ARG A 387 3.58 -25.68 -6.93
C ARG A 387 4.92 -26.43 -6.91
N GLY A 388 5.99 -25.78 -6.45
CA GLY A 388 7.36 -26.30 -6.47
C GLY A 388 8.02 -26.35 -7.87
N GLY A 389 7.32 -25.86 -8.89
CA GLY A 389 7.77 -25.82 -10.28
C GLY A 389 8.39 -24.48 -10.66
N ILE A 390 8.22 -24.13 -11.94
CA ILE A 390 8.71 -22.89 -12.54
C ILE A 390 7.52 -22.10 -13.08
N CYS A 391 7.65 -20.78 -13.10
CA CYS A 391 6.66 -19.87 -13.65
C CYS A 391 6.69 -20.01 -15.18
N GLU A 392 5.51 -20.05 -15.78
CA GLU A 392 5.28 -20.19 -17.21
C GLU A 392 4.46 -18.98 -17.68
N VAL A 393 4.98 -18.25 -18.66
CA VAL A 393 4.24 -17.16 -19.32
C VAL A 393 3.32 -17.76 -20.38
N LEU A 394 2.09 -17.29 -20.41
CA LEU A 394 1.03 -17.79 -21.29
C LEU A 394 0.78 -16.80 -22.42
N THR A 395 0.79 -17.30 -23.65
CA THR A 395 0.56 -16.49 -24.85
C THR A 395 -0.48 -17.10 -25.78
N THR A 396 -0.99 -16.25 -26.68
CA THR A 396 -1.74 -16.70 -27.85
C THR A 396 -0.81 -17.35 -28.87
N LYS A 397 -1.38 -18.18 -29.75
CA LYS A 397 -0.67 -19.08 -30.67
C LYS A 397 0.44 -18.45 -31.53
N ASN A 398 0.37 -17.14 -31.80
CA ASN A 398 1.28 -16.45 -32.72
C ASN A 398 2.37 -15.61 -32.01
N THR A 399 2.43 -15.66 -30.68
CA THR A 399 3.32 -14.81 -29.89
C THR A 399 4.40 -15.62 -29.18
N ASP A 400 5.66 -15.30 -29.50
CA ASP A 400 6.85 -15.77 -28.77
C ASP A 400 7.45 -14.60 -27.95
N PRO A 401 7.31 -14.62 -26.62
CA PRO A 401 7.80 -13.55 -25.75
C PRO A 401 9.31 -13.64 -25.46
N THR A 402 10.00 -14.72 -25.87
CA THR A 402 11.39 -15.01 -25.47
C THR A 402 12.45 -14.10 -26.07
N ASN A 403 12.12 -13.38 -27.15
CA ASN A 403 12.98 -12.37 -27.76
C ASN A 403 13.14 -11.09 -26.92
N THR A 404 12.36 -10.95 -25.84
CA THR A 404 12.44 -9.82 -24.92
C THR A 404 13.38 -10.17 -23.77
N ALA A 405 14.52 -9.48 -23.66
CA ALA A 405 15.50 -9.72 -22.60
C ALA A 405 14.97 -9.20 -21.26
N ILE A 406 14.62 -10.11 -20.34
CA ILE A 406 14.00 -9.75 -19.05
C ILE A 406 14.66 -10.52 -17.90
N PRO A 407 15.04 -9.85 -16.79
CA PRO A 407 15.57 -10.51 -15.60
C PRO A 407 14.62 -11.59 -15.07
N GLY A 408 15.13 -12.81 -14.89
CA GLY A 408 14.33 -13.98 -14.47
C GLY A 408 13.51 -14.66 -15.58
N GLY A 409 13.37 -14.03 -16.75
CA GLY A 409 12.78 -14.61 -17.96
C GLY A 409 13.84 -15.22 -18.88
N TRP A 410 14.05 -14.59 -20.04
CA TRP A 410 14.96 -15.07 -21.09
C TRP A 410 16.02 -14.01 -21.44
N GLY A 411 17.16 -14.44 -21.99
CA GLY A 411 18.14 -13.54 -22.62
C GLY A 411 19.13 -12.79 -21.71
N LEU A 412 19.09 -12.93 -20.38
CA LEU A 412 20.10 -12.36 -19.46
C LEU A 412 20.83 -13.45 -18.66
N PRO A 413 22.17 -13.34 -18.49
CA PRO A 413 22.94 -14.25 -17.64
C PRO A 413 22.51 -14.11 -16.17
N ASP A 414 22.61 -15.21 -15.41
CA ASP A 414 22.18 -15.23 -14.01
C ASP A 414 22.95 -14.17 -13.19
N PRO A 415 22.31 -13.47 -12.25
CA PRO A 415 23.03 -12.68 -11.27
C PRO A 415 23.99 -13.61 -10.49
N PRO A 416 25.21 -13.15 -10.17
CA PRO A 416 26.19 -13.99 -9.48
C PRO A 416 25.64 -14.45 -8.12
N ARG A 417 25.82 -15.74 -7.80
CA ARG A 417 25.42 -16.30 -6.50
C ARG A 417 26.24 -15.67 -5.36
N GLU A 418 25.61 -15.50 -4.20
CA GLU A 418 26.20 -14.89 -2.99
C GLU A 418 27.34 -15.70 -2.35
N ASP A 419 27.69 -16.89 -2.86
CA ASP A 419 28.73 -17.77 -2.30
C ASP A 419 30.15 -17.52 -2.84
N VAL A 420 30.39 -16.47 -3.64
CA VAL A 420 31.69 -16.23 -4.31
C VAL A 420 32.56 -15.14 -3.65
N TRP A 421 32.26 -14.73 -2.41
CA TRP A 421 33.13 -13.80 -1.66
C TRP A 421 34.20 -14.46 -0.77
N GLN A 422 34.35 -15.78 -0.81
CA GLN A 422 35.52 -16.44 -0.23
C GLN A 422 36.27 -17.24 -1.30
N GLN A 423 37.49 -16.77 -1.60
CA GLN A 423 38.55 -17.36 -2.42
C GLN A 423 38.69 -16.77 -3.84
N ILE A 424 39.33 -15.60 -3.91
CA ILE A 424 40.23 -15.29 -5.02
C ILE A 424 41.58 -15.94 -4.68
N SER A 425 42.05 -16.86 -5.53
CA SER A 425 43.45 -17.04 -5.98
C SER A 425 43.77 -18.48 -6.41
N ALA A 426 43.78 -18.74 -7.74
CA ALA A 426 44.80 -19.51 -8.49
C ALA A 426 44.23 -20.26 -9.74
N LEU A 427 44.50 -19.71 -10.95
CA LEU A 427 44.73 -20.31 -12.30
C LEU A 427 43.84 -21.49 -12.85
N PRO A 428 43.92 -21.81 -14.15
CA PRO A 428 43.52 -21.06 -15.34
C PRO A 428 42.37 -21.76 -16.12
N ALA A 429 41.89 -21.09 -17.16
CA ALA A 429 40.79 -21.50 -18.05
C ALA A 429 40.83 -22.96 -18.51
N GLN A 430 39.70 -23.67 -18.39
CA GLN A 430 39.03 -24.47 -19.43
C GLN A 430 37.89 -25.29 -18.82
N HIS A 431 36.65 -24.97 -19.21
CA HIS A 431 35.71 -25.89 -19.86
C HIS A 431 34.37 -25.16 -20.04
N LEU A 432 34.07 -24.79 -21.29
CA LEU A 432 32.69 -24.54 -21.68
C LEU A 432 31.93 -25.87 -21.52
N SER A 433 30.90 -25.86 -20.69
CA SER A 433 29.83 -26.86 -20.71
C SER A 433 28.53 -26.14 -21.03
N THR A 434 27.88 -26.64 -22.07
CA THR A 434 26.67 -26.16 -22.76
C THR A 434 25.49 -25.91 -21.81
N GLN A 435 24.81 -24.78 -21.98
CA GLN A 435 23.47 -24.54 -21.43
C GLN A 435 22.44 -25.48 -22.10
N PRO A 436 21.39 -25.94 -21.39
CA PRO A 436 20.31 -26.69 -22.01
C PRO A 436 19.42 -25.74 -22.83
N GLU A 437 19.11 -26.14 -24.07
CA GLU A 437 18.09 -25.49 -24.90
C GLU A 437 16.72 -25.62 -24.23
N MET A 438 16.09 -24.48 -23.94
CA MET A 438 14.72 -24.39 -23.42
C MET A 438 13.74 -24.32 -24.60
N HIS A 439 13.15 -25.45 -24.98
CA HIS A 439 12.13 -25.52 -26.02
C HIS A 439 10.71 -25.36 -25.43
N ALA A 440 9.81 -24.74 -26.20
CA ALA A 440 8.39 -24.61 -25.86
C ALA A 440 7.71 -26.00 -25.72
N GLN A 441 6.78 -26.15 -24.77
CA GLN A 441 6.00 -27.38 -24.60
C GLN A 441 4.55 -27.15 -25.02
N GLU A 442 4.10 -27.88 -26.05
CA GLU A 442 2.69 -27.97 -26.45
C GLU A 442 1.98 -29.08 -25.66
N VAL A 443 0.87 -28.76 -24.99
CA VAL A 443 0.01 -29.76 -24.35
C VAL A 443 -1.45 -29.39 -24.57
N SER A 444 -2.05 -29.85 -25.68
CA SER A 444 -3.48 -30.25 -25.86
C SER A 444 -3.92 -30.10 -27.35
N PRO A 445 -4.87 -30.90 -27.89
CA PRO A 445 -5.22 -30.91 -29.32
C PRO A 445 -6.06 -29.72 -29.80
N LYS A 446 -6.49 -28.83 -28.89
CA LYS A 446 -7.25 -27.61 -29.19
C LYS A 446 -6.72 -26.48 -28.31
N MET A 447 -6.38 -25.36 -28.96
CA MET A 447 -5.69 -24.19 -28.39
C MET A 447 -6.68 -23.06 -28.13
N GLY A 448 -6.45 -22.32 -27.04
CA GLY A 448 -7.28 -21.16 -26.73
C GLY A 448 -7.00 -19.95 -27.61
N ASP A 449 -8.07 -19.26 -28.00
CA ASP A 449 -8.08 -18.07 -28.87
C ASP A 449 -8.96 -16.95 -28.26
N SER A 450 -9.32 -17.10 -26.98
CA SER A 450 -10.17 -16.15 -26.23
C SER A 450 -9.32 -15.24 -25.35
N ASP A 451 -9.76 -13.99 -25.21
CA ASP A 451 -9.07 -12.96 -24.41
C ASP A 451 -9.21 -13.16 -22.87
N ASP A 452 -9.95 -14.17 -22.44
CA ASP A 452 -10.31 -14.41 -21.03
C ASP A 452 -9.67 -15.71 -20.50
N ILE A 453 -9.01 -15.63 -19.35
CA ILE A 453 -8.40 -16.76 -18.64
C ILE A 453 -9.30 -17.20 -17.46
N ILE A 454 -9.44 -18.50 -17.25
CA ILE A 454 -10.09 -19.10 -16.10
C ILE A 454 -9.13 -20.11 -15.45
N ALA A 455 -9.09 -20.17 -14.12
CA ALA A 455 -8.36 -21.22 -13.41
C ALA A 455 -9.19 -22.51 -13.38
N ASP A 456 -8.61 -23.61 -13.86
CA ASP A 456 -9.22 -24.94 -13.76
C ASP A 456 -9.16 -25.45 -12.32
N THR A 457 -10.30 -25.34 -11.63
CA THR A 457 -10.45 -25.78 -10.25
C THR A 457 -10.50 -27.30 -10.11
N THR A 458 -10.40 -28.09 -11.18
CA THR A 458 -10.24 -29.55 -11.06
C THR A 458 -8.80 -29.95 -10.69
N ASP A 459 -7.84 -29.04 -10.87
CA ASP A 459 -6.43 -29.16 -10.49
C ASP A 459 -6.12 -28.45 -9.14
N GLU A 460 -7.04 -28.52 -8.17
CA GLU A 460 -7.00 -27.75 -6.90
C GLU A 460 -5.61 -27.77 -6.23
N GLY A 461 -4.92 -26.63 -6.26
CA GLY A 461 -3.65 -26.39 -5.55
C GLY A 461 -2.38 -26.88 -6.26
N ALA A 462 -2.46 -27.37 -7.50
CA ALA A 462 -1.28 -27.71 -8.29
C ALA A 462 -0.64 -26.49 -8.96
N TYR A 463 -1.43 -25.47 -9.30
CA TYR A 463 -1.00 -24.26 -10.00
C TYR A 463 -1.61 -23.00 -9.38
N ASN A 464 -0.91 -21.88 -9.51
CA ASN A 464 -1.44 -20.53 -9.34
C ASN A 464 -1.59 -19.89 -10.73
N CYS A 465 -2.74 -19.29 -11.02
CA CYS A 465 -3.06 -18.72 -12.34
C CYS A 465 -3.26 -17.20 -12.28
N TRP A 466 -2.66 -16.47 -13.21
CA TRP A 466 -2.83 -15.01 -13.35
C TRP A 466 -3.12 -14.60 -14.80
N GLN A 467 -4.02 -13.63 -14.99
CA GLN A 467 -4.31 -12.99 -16.28
C GLN A 467 -3.71 -11.60 -16.34
N LEU A 468 -3.13 -11.23 -17.47
CA LEU A 468 -2.69 -9.87 -17.77
C LEU A 468 -3.90 -9.07 -18.29
N ASN A 469 -4.28 -8.02 -17.56
CA ASN A 469 -5.40 -7.14 -17.95
C ASN A 469 -5.05 -6.27 -19.16
#